data_AF-A0A3M8K8R6-F1
#
_entry.id   AF-A0A3M8K8R6-F1
#
_cell.length_a   1.000
_cell.length_b   1.000
_cell.length_c   1.000
_cell.angle_alpha   90.00
_cell.angle_beta   90.00
_cell.angle_gamma   90.00
#
_symmetry.space_group_name_H-M   'P 1'
#
loop_
_entity.id
_entity.type
_entity.pdbx_description
1 polymer ?
#
loop_
_entity_poly.entity_id
_entity_poly.type
_entity_poly.pdbx_seq_one_letter_code
_entity_poly.pdbx_strand_id
1 'polypeptide(L)'
;MTNNISTNLDELIEQEHRRAADRIAKLKRAAAAEQQGDLYNRLAREAADALAAYGQGAARDFFLEGVLALPDDVAEMIRIFVHDEVVLSVPRDHAEDVKQAVISAFESVQLPCVESISVPVLADSAGPEVTWAGCK
;
A
#
# COMPACT_ATOMS: atom_id res chain seq x y z
N MET A 1 -59.83 27.88 43.94
CA MET A 1 -58.56 27.21 44.34
C MET A 1 -58.09 26.30 43.21
N THR A 2 -57.75 26.85 42.05
CA THR A 2 -57.47 26.09 40.81
C THR A 2 -56.09 26.41 40.22
N ASN A 3 -55.36 27.36 40.82
CA ASN A 3 -54.13 27.94 40.28
C ASN A 3 -52.84 27.22 40.70
N ASN A 4 -52.91 26.13 41.47
CA ASN A 4 -51.71 25.39 41.94
C ASN A 4 -51.50 24.07 41.18
N ILE A 5 -52.55 23.50 40.57
CA ILE A 5 -52.46 22.19 39.89
C ILE A 5 -51.98 22.36 38.46
N SER A 6 -52.44 23.40 37.73
CA SER A 6 -51.96 23.71 36.38
C SER A 6 -50.48 24.05 36.36
N THR A 7 -50.04 24.88 37.31
CA THR A 7 -48.65 25.34 37.45
C THR A 7 -47.70 24.18 37.72
N ASN A 8 -48.12 23.20 38.53
CA ASN A 8 -47.32 22.01 38.82
C ASN A 8 -47.21 21.06 37.62
N LEU A 9 -48.26 20.96 36.81
CA LEU A 9 -48.25 20.15 35.59
C LEU A 9 -47.38 20.79 34.49
N ASP A 10 -47.47 22.11 34.33
CA ASP A 10 -46.64 22.86 33.37
C ASP A 10 -45.15 22.79 33.75
N GLU A 11 -44.83 22.90 35.05
CA GLU A 11 -43.47 22.69 35.57
C GLU A 11 -42.95 21.26 35.29
N LEU A 12 -43.80 20.24 35.43
CA LEU A 12 -43.44 18.85 35.16
C LEU A 12 -43.19 18.61 33.67
N ILE A 13 -44.02 19.20 32.80
CA ILE A 13 -43.86 19.14 31.34
C ILE A 13 -42.56 19.84 30.93
N GLU A 14 -42.28 21.02 31.46
CA GLU A 14 -41.01 21.71 31.21
C GLU A 14 -39.81 20.90 31.70
N GLN A 15 -39.91 20.27 32.87
CA GLN A 15 -38.84 19.45 33.42
C GLN A 15 -38.54 18.25 32.51
N GLU A 16 -39.58 17.57 32.00
CA GLU A 16 -39.40 16.48 31.05
C GLU A 16 -38.87 16.94 29.70
N HIS A 17 -39.31 18.10 29.20
CA HIS A 17 -38.73 18.70 27.99
C HIS A 17 -37.24 18.99 28.14
N ARG A 18 -36.79 19.51 29.30
CA ARG A 18 -35.37 19.73 29.59
C ARG A 18 -34.59 18.42 29.62
N ARG A 19 -35.11 17.40 30.31
CA ARG A 19 -34.50 16.05 30.36
C ARG A 19 -34.41 15.41 28.97
N ALA A 20 -35.43 15.57 28.15
CA ALA A 20 -35.44 15.07 26.78
C ALA A 20 -34.39 15.80 25.92
N ALA A 21 -34.29 17.12 26.03
CA ALA A 21 -33.29 17.92 25.32
C ALA A 21 -31.85 17.49 25.67
N ASP A 22 -31.57 17.25 26.95
CA ASP A 22 -30.26 16.78 27.42
C ASP A 22 -29.90 15.39 26.86
N ARG A 23 -30.87 14.47 26.83
CA ARG A 23 -30.70 13.14 26.23
C ARG A 23 -30.41 13.23 24.73
N ILE A 24 -31.15 14.07 24.01
CA ILE A 24 -30.93 14.32 22.58
C ILE A 24 -29.54 14.92 22.35
N ALA A 25 -29.11 15.89 23.17
CA ALA A 25 -27.79 16.49 23.06
C ALA A 25 -26.67 15.46 23.29
N LYS A 26 -26.84 14.56 24.27
CA LYS A 26 -25.89 13.46 24.53
C LYS A 26 -25.82 12.49 23.35
N LEU A 27 -26.96 12.08 22.80
CA LEU A 27 -27.02 11.18 21.64
C LEU A 27 -26.41 11.82 20.39
N LYS A 28 -26.67 13.11 20.13
CA LYS A 28 -26.04 13.84 19.04
C LYS A 28 -24.51 13.86 19.15
N ARG A 29 -23.98 14.08 20.36
CA ARG A 29 -22.52 14.03 20.60
C ARG A 29 -21.95 12.63 20.39
N ALA A 30 -22.63 11.59 20.88
CA ALA A 30 -22.19 10.21 20.69
C ALA A 30 -22.19 9.80 19.20
N ALA A 31 -23.27 10.12 18.48
CA ALA A 31 -23.38 9.86 17.05
C ALA A 31 -22.32 10.62 16.23
N ALA A 32 -22.02 11.88 16.58
CA ALA A 32 -20.95 12.64 15.92
C ALA A 32 -19.56 12.03 16.16
N ALA A 33 -19.28 11.56 17.38
CA ALA A 33 -18.01 10.88 17.69
C ALA A 33 -17.86 9.55 16.94
N GLU A 34 -18.95 8.77 16.82
CA GLU A 34 -18.97 7.53 16.06
C GLU A 34 -18.77 7.76 14.56
N GLN A 35 -19.46 8.74 13.97
CA GLN A 35 -19.24 9.15 12.58
C GLN A 35 -17.81 9.62 12.32
N GLN A 36 -17.21 10.31 13.29
CA GLN A 36 -15.83 10.77 13.18
C GLN A 36 -14.83 9.60 13.27
N GLY A 37 -15.10 8.58 14.09
CA GLY A 37 -14.34 7.34 14.12
C GLY A 37 -14.44 6.55 12.81
N ASP A 38 -15.64 6.45 12.24
CA ASP A 38 -15.85 5.80 10.93
C ASP A 38 -15.13 6.55 9.79
N LEU A 39 -15.19 7.89 9.79
CA LEU A 39 -14.46 8.71 8.82
C LEU A 39 -12.95 8.48 8.94
N TYR A 40 -12.40 8.47 10.16
CA TYR A 40 -10.98 8.21 10.39
C TYR A 40 -10.58 6.83 9.86
N ASN A 41 -11.36 5.78 10.15
CA ASN A 41 -11.08 4.43 9.66
C ASN A 41 -11.10 4.34 8.13
N ARG A 42 -12.03 5.03 7.47
CA ARG A 42 -12.09 5.10 6.00
C ARG A 42 -10.85 5.78 5.42
N LEU A 43 -10.49 6.95 5.94
CA LEU A 43 -9.30 7.69 5.50
C LEU A 43 -8.02 6.90 5.77
N ALA A 44 -7.91 6.22 6.91
CA ALA A 44 -6.75 5.39 7.22
C ALA A 44 -6.59 4.23 6.22
N ARG A 45 -7.70 3.58 5.84
CA ARG A 45 -7.69 2.53 4.81
C ARG A 45 -7.31 3.09 3.44
N GLU A 46 -7.91 4.20 3.03
CA GLU A 46 -7.57 4.85 1.75
C GLU A 46 -6.11 5.27 1.70
N ALA A 47 -5.55 5.78 2.80
CA ALA A 47 -4.15 6.12 2.91
C ALA A 47 -3.24 4.88 2.82
N ALA A 48 -3.62 3.77 3.47
CA ALA A 48 -2.89 2.51 3.38
C ALA A 48 -2.91 1.94 1.94
N ASP A 49 -4.07 1.96 1.28
CA ASP A 49 -4.23 1.50 -0.10
C ASP A 49 -3.39 2.37 -1.05
N ALA A 50 -3.42 3.69 -0.88
CA ALA A 50 -2.63 4.63 -1.69
C ALA A 50 -1.13 4.43 -1.50
N LEU A 51 -0.67 4.20 -0.26
CA LEU A 51 0.74 3.95 0.03
C LEU A 51 1.21 2.61 -0.54
N ALA A 52 0.38 1.58 -0.45
CA ALA A 52 0.66 0.27 -1.06
C ALA A 52 0.76 0.38 -2.58
N ALA A 53 -0.18 1.07 -3.22
CA ALA A 53 -0.16 1.30 -4.67
C ALA A 53 1.10 2.07 -5.11
N TYR A 54 1.51 3.09 -4.35
CA TYR A 54 2.74 3.84 -4.62
C TYR A 54 3.97 2.93 -4.54
N GLY A 55 4.10 2.14 -3.47
CA GLY A 55 5.23 1.23 -3.29
C GLY A 55 5.29 0.15 -4.38
N GLN A 56 4.16 -0.45 -4.73
CA GLN A 56 4.08 -1.46 -5.79
C GLN A 56 4.36 -0.87 -7.17
N GLY A 57 3.84 0.32 -7.46
CA GLY A 57 4.10 1.03 -8.71
C GLY A 57 5.59 1.36 -8.88
N ALA A 58 6.20 1.93 -7.83
CA ALA A 58 7.63 2.24 -7.84
C ALA A 58 8.49 0.98 -8.05
N ALA A 59 8.21 -0.11 -7.33
CA ALA A 59 8.94 -1.37 -7.51
C ALA A 59 8.87 -1.90 -8.95
N ARG A 60 7.68 -1.83 -9.57
CA ARG A 60 7.49 -2.22 -10.98
C ARG A 60 8.31 -1.34 -11.92
N ASP A 61 8.29 -0.04 -11.72
CA ASP A 61 9.02 0.89 -12.60
C ASP A 61 10.52 0.61 -12.55
N PHE A 62 11.10 0.40 -11.36
CA PHE A 62 12.52 0.04 -11.23
C PHE A 62 12.88 -1.32 -11.82
N PHE A 63 12.00 -2.31 -11.64
CA PHE A 63 12.17 -3.61 -12.27
C PHE A 63 12.21 -3.49 -13.80
N LEU A 64 11.31 -2.69 -14.38
CA LEU A 64 11.28 -2.47 -15.83
C LEU A 64 12.49 -1.69 -16.34
N GLU A 65 13.00 -0.71 -15.59
CA GLU A 65 14.26 -0.03 -15.92
C GLU A 65 15.43 -1.03 -15.98
N GLY A 66 15.49 -1.99 -15.04
CA GLY A 66 16.48 -3.07 -15.07
C GLY A 66 16.36 -3.96 -16.29
N VAL A 67 15.13 -4.32 -16.68
CA VAL A 67 14.86 -5.08 -17.91
C VAL A 67 15.26 -4.31 -19.17
N LEU A 68 14.99 -3.00 -19.21
CA LEU A 68 15.34 -2.13 -20.34
C LEU A 68 16.86 -1.88 -20.44
N ALA A 69 17.59 -2.03 -19.35
CA ALA A 69 19.05 -1.93 -19.33
C ALA A 69 19.76 -3.22 -19.78
N LEU A 70 19.03 -4.33 -19.99
CA LEU A 70 19.62 -5.57 -20.46
C LEU A 70 20.11 -5.43 -21.91
N PRO A 71 21.25 -6.08 -22.25
CA PRO A 71 21.63 -6.28 -23.64
C PRO A 71 20.50 -6.98 -24.42
N ASP A 72 20.28 -6.59 -25.69
CA ASP A 72 19.19 -7.11 -26.52
C ASP A 72 19.21 -8.65 -26.61
N ASP A 73 20.39 -9.25 -26.76
CA ASP A 73 20.58 -10.69 -26.84
C ASP A 73 20.21 -11.42 -25.53
N VAL A 74 20.43 -10.79 -24.37
CA VAL A 74 20.00 -11.30 -23.06
C VAL A 74 18.49 -11.11 -22.87
N ALA A 75 17.95 -9.96 -23.26
CA ALA A 75 16.52 -9.67 -23.16
C ALA A 75 15.67 -10.67 -23.97
N GLU A 76 16.14 -11.09 -25.14
CA GLU A 76 15.52 -12.14 -25.96
C GLU A 76 15.49 -13.53 -25.28
N MET A 77 16.33 -13.77 -24.27
CA MET A 77 16.35 -15.03 -23.53
C MET A 77 15.27 -15.10 -22.44
N ILE A 78 14.64 -13.98 -22.09
CA ILE A 78 13.59 -13.92 -21.07
C ILE A 78 12.39 -14.78 -21.48
N ARG A 79 11.88 -15.56 -20.52
CA ARG A 79 10.71 -16.42 -20.67
C ARG A 79 9.50 -15.87 -19.97
N ILE A 80 9.67 -15.44 -18.72
CA ILE A 80 8.60 -14.88 -17.88
C ILE A 80 9.16 -13.86 -16.90
N PHE A 81 8.27 -12.96 -16.46
CA PHE A 81 8.48 -12.04 -15.35
C PHE A 81 7.62 -12.52 -14.17
N VAL A 82 8.20 -12.60 -12.97
CA VAL A 82 7.50 -13.04 -11.75
C VAL A 82 7.80 -12.05 -10.64
N HIS A 83 6.90 -11.09 -10.43
CA HIS A 83 7.11 -9.99 -9.47
C HIS A 83 8.42 -9.25 -9.71
N ASP A 84 9.44 -9.54 -8.91
CA ASP A 84 10.79 -8.98 -8.91
C ASP A 84 11.84 -9.90 -9.58
N GLU A 85 11.41 -11.03 -10.17
CA GLU A 85 12.27 -12.00 -10.82
C GLU A 85 12.12 -12.01 -12.36
N VAL A 86 13.25 -12.17 -13.05
CA VAL A 86 13.32 -12.54 -14.47
C VAL A 86 13.75 -13.99 -14.61
N VAL A 87 13.03 -14.77 -15.41
CA VAL A 87 13.41 -16.15 -15.72
C VAL A 87 13.92 -16.22 -17.15
N LEU A 88 15.16 -16.66 -17.32
CA LEU A 88 15.83 -16.75 -18.62
C LEU A 88 16.06 -18.22 -19.01
N SER A 89 16.00 -18.50 -20.31
CA SER A 89 16.46 -19.77 -20.88
C SER A 89 17.73 -19.50 -21.67
N VAL A 90 18.86 -19.88 -21.09
CA VAL A 90 20.19 -19.51 -21.57
C VAL A 90 20.95 -20.75 -22.10
N PRO A 91 21.86 -20.59 -23.08
CA PRO A 91 22.82 -21.62 -23.41
C PRO A 91 23.69 -21.99 -22.19
N ARG A 92 23.90 -23.28 -21.96
CA ARG A 92 24.59 -23.77 -20.74
C ARG A 92 26.02 -23.24 -20.61
N ASP A 93 26.70 -23.10 -21.73
CA ASP A 93 28.07 -22.57 -21.85
C ASP A 93 28.16 -21.06 -21.59
N HIS A 94 27.07 -20.32 -21.77
CA HIS A 94 27.00 -18.86 -21.55
C HIS A 94 26.29 -18.47 -20.25
N ALA A 95 25.84 -19.43 -19.46
CA ALA A 95 24.96 -19.18 -18.32
C ALA A 95 25.56 -18.21 -17.29
N GLU A 96 26.86 -18.31 -17.01
CA GLU A 96 27.54 -17.43 -16.05
C GLU A 96 27.68 -16.00 -16.61
N ASP A 97 28.05 -15.85 -17.88
CA ASP A 97 28.19 -14.54 -18.53
C ASP A 97 26.84 -13.81 -18.57
N VAL A 98 25.77 -14.53 -18.94
CA VAL A 98 24.41 -13.98 -18.94
C VAL A 98 23.99 -13.59 -17.53
N LYS A 99 24.30 -14.41 -16.51
CA LYS A 99 24.01 -14.07 -15.11
C LYS A 99 24.67 -12.75 -14.70
N GLN A 100 25.96 -12.56 -15.01
CA GLN A 100 26.67 -11.33 -14.68
C GLN A 100 26.11 -10.12 -15.44
N ALA A 101 25.72 -10.29 -16.70
CA ALA A 101 25.07 -9.24 -17.47
C ALA A 101 23.74 -8.80 -16.87
N VAL A 102 22.91 -9.77 -16.44
CA VAL A 102 21.63 -9.50 -15.76
C VAL A 102 21.85 -8.78 -14.43
N ILE A 103 22.72 -9.29 -13.56
CA ILE A 103 23.02 -8.66 -12.27
C ILE A 103 23.52 -7.22 -12.48
N SER A 104 24.49 -7.04 -13.38
CA SER A 104 25.05 -5.71 -13.66
C SER A 104 24.01 -4.73 -14.19
N ALA A 105 23.09 -5.17 -15.05
CA ALA A 105 22.03 -4.33 -15.58
C ALA A 105 21.07 -3.87 -14.47
N PHE A 106 20.61 -4.80 -13.62
CA PHE A 106 19.69 -4.48 -12.54
C PHE A 106 20.32 -3.61 -11.45
N GLU A 107 21.57 -3.89 -11.06
CA GLU A 107 22.30 -3.08 -10.06
C GLU A 107 22.70 -1.69 -10.59
N SER A 108 22.67 -1.48 -11.91
CA SER A 108 22.91 -0.15 -12.52
C SER A 108 21.71 0.80 -12.39
N VAL A 109 20.53 0.29 -12.06
CA VAL A 109 19.31 1.08 -11.94
C VAL A 109 19.44 2.08 -10.79
N GLN A 110 19.16 3.35 -11.09
CA GLN A 110 19.24 4.42 -10.10
C GLN A 110 17.84 4.76 -9.57
N LEU A 111 17.71 4.68 -8.25
CA LEU A 111 16.49 5.08 -7.56
C LEU A 111 16.47 6.61 -7.39
N PRO A 112 15.44 7.33 -7.88
CA PRO A 112 15.29 8.75 -7.62
C PRO A 112 15.03 8.95 -6.13
N CYS A 113 16.02 9.49 -5.45
CA CYS A 113 15.99 9.73 -4.02
C CYS A 113 15.98 11.23 -3.72
N VAL A 114 15.38 11.59 -2.58
CA VAL A 114 15.38 12.97 -2.08
C VAL A 114 16.65 13.20 -1.25
N GLU A 115 17.19 14.43 -1.26
CA GLU A 115 18.26 14.86 -0.34
C GLU A 115 19.57 14.05 -0.40
N SER A 116 20.06 13.74 -1.61
CA SER A 116 21.37 13.10 -1.82
C SER A 116 21.55 11.71 -1.20
N ILE A 117 20.48 11.10 -0.70
CA ILE A 117 20.48 9.69 -0.30
C ILE A 117 20.56 8.87 -1.59
N SER A 118 21.42 7.85 -1.64
CA SER A 118 21.41 6.88 -2.73
C SER A 118 21.15 5.51 -2.12
N VAL A 119 20.09 4.85 -2.59
CA VAL A 119 19.78 3.48 -2.21
C VAL A 119 20.16 2.58 -3.38
N PRO A 120 21.14 1.69 -3.23
CA PRO A 120 21.53 0.80 -4.32
C PRO A 120 20.45 -0.25 -4.58
N VAL A 121 20.25 -0.59 -5.85
CA VAL A 121 19.51 -1.79 -6.24
C VAL A 121 20.47 -2.97 -6.16
N LEU A 122 20.02 -4.07 -5.56
CA LEU A 122 20.77 -5.32 -5.45
C LEU A 122 20.05 -6.39 -6.26
N ALA A 123 20.80 -7.24 -6.93
CA ALA A 123 20.27 -8.38 -7.68
C ALA A 123 20.95 -9.68 -7.25
N ASP A 124 20.24 -10.80 -7.38
CA ASP A 124 20.77 -12.13 -7.10
C ASP A 124 20.26 -13.13 -8.15
N SER A 125 20.86 -14.32 -8.18
CA SER A 125 20.52 -15.39 -9.11
C SER A 125 20.44 -16.73 -8.39
N ALA A 126 19.28 -17.37 -8.49
CA ALA A 126 19.04 -18.73 -8.00
C ALA A 126 19.53 -19.84 -8.97
N GLY A 127 20.02 -19.48 -10.17
CA GLY A 127 20.39 -20.43 -11.23
C GLY A 127 21.88 -20.40 -11.60
N PRO A 128 22.33 -21.30 -12.51
CA PRO A 128 21.51 -21.98 -13.53
C PRO A 128 21.14 -23.44 -13.21
N GLU A 129 19.91 -23.84 -13.57
CA GLU A 129 19.42 -25.22 -13.49
C GLU A 129 18.58 -25.65 -14.70
N VAL A 130 18.38 -26.97 -14.86
CA VAL A 130 17.63 -27.53 -16.01
C VAL A 130 16.15 -27.16 -15.97
N THR A 131 15.61 -26.94 -14.78
CA THR A 131 14.21 -26.55 -14.57
C THR A 131 14.16 -25.37 -13.61
N TRP A 132 13.15 -24.52 -13.75
CA TRP A 132 12.97 -23.37 -12.87
C TRP A 132 12.87 -23.77 -11.39
N ALA A 133 12.18 -24.87 -11.08
CA ALA A 133 12.09 -25.42 -9.72
C ALA A 133 13.43 -25.95 -9.16
N GLY A 134 14.44 -26.11 -10.01
CA GLY A 134 15.80 -26.48 -9.61
C GLY A 134 16.62 -25.29 -9.14
N CYS A 135 16.32 -24.08 -9.62
CA CYS A 135 17.00 -22.85 -9.21
C CYS A 135 16.77 -22.61 -7.71
N LYS A 136 17.84 -22.37 -6.95
CA LYS A 136 17.85 -22.18 -5.49
C LYS A 136 18.75 -21.04 -5.05
#